data_AF-A0A928BLH9-F1
#
_entry.id   AF-A0A928BLH9-F1
#
_cell.length_a   1.000
_cell.length_b   1.000
_cell.length_c   1.000
_cell.angle_alpha   90.00
_cell.angle_beta   90.00
_cell.angle_gamma   90.00
#
_symmetry.space_group_name_H-M   'P 1'
#
loop_
_entity.id
_entity.type
_entity.pdbx_description
1 polymer ?
#
loop_
_entity_poly.entity_id
_entity_poly.type
_entity_poly.pdbx_seq_one_letter_code
_entity_poly.pdbx_strand_id
1 'polypeptide(L)'
;MKKIAFLMSALALVVFASCDNKENGGSDFENLIEDGWYVAGSATGYEGVSTKCMMTPAKNEANKQTLREGMYEKYLVLEAGKTFTVQQYVNEEKAAEYGATLATWDVTKYDDYPVGETVLLGELNENAITVEETGLYYVAIDLNSDDALKYPQMVLTKVNWGAMGGTSAWGSIPFEASELKNGSITYTATGVECRAGFKFKFRCNDGWKIFLDAVDEDPSDDEIAKTVAVNINLGAGLQPGAADIEITDGAGMYDITLTFTQSAGAVENSFSYTAVKTGEVTILDPSTFVVGFSGANLASGWGDPAGDCIATYDASASSVTDSETKAGTYVYKTTATVFDGPFKVRINGGWHGGEIVQVTGAEASGDGDITLGTSGTYAATVTFVWNGDQVTSVTLALTAA
;
A
#
# COMPACT_ATOMS: atom_id res chain seq x y z
N MET A 1 9.61 -30.25 48.34
CA MET A 1 9.03 -29.19 47.49
C MET A 1 10.15 -28.28 47.04
N LYS A 2 10.69 -28.50 45.83
CA LYS A 2 11.77 -27.72 45.23
C LYS A 2 11.15 -26.89 44.10
N LYS A 3 11.28 -25.56 44.18
CA LYS A 3 10.89 -24.64 43.11
C LYS A 3 12.08 -24.56 42.14
N ILE A 4 11.87 -24.95 40.89
CA ILE A 4 12.82 -24.74 39.80
C ILE A 4 12.28 -23.53 39.02
N ALA A 5 13.03 -22.44 39.08
CA ALA A 5 12.84 -21.27 38.23
C ALA A 5 13.59 -21.54 36.92
N PHE A 6 12.88 -21.47 35.79
CA PHE A 6 13.44 -21.52 34.46
C PHE A 6 13.77 -20.07 34.06
N LEU A 7 15.04 -19.74 33.96
CA LEU A 7 15.53 -18.45 33.47
C LEU A 7 15.87 -18.63 31.98
N MET A 8 14.99 -18.15 31.10
CA MET A 8 15.33 -17.96 29.69
C MET A 8 16.25 -16.75 29.58
N SER A 9 17.52 -17.01 29.33
CA SER A 9 18.52 -15.99 29.01
C SER A 9 18.57 -15.83 27.49
N ALA A 10 18.04 -14.72 26.99
CA ALA A 10 18.29 -14.24 25.64
C ALA A 10 19.80 -13.99 25.47
N LEU A 11 20.43 -14.67 24.52
CA LEU A 11 21.80 -14.38 24.09
C LEU A 11 21.75 -13.77 22.70
N ALA A 12 21.78 -12.44 22.65
CA ALA A 12 22.14 -11.69 21.46
C ALA A 12 23.62 -11.99 21.15
N LEU A 13 23.87 -12.89 20.20
CA LEU A 13 25.20 -13.12 19.65
C LEU A 13 25.52 -12.01 18.64
N VAL A 14 26.03 -10.89 19.16
CA VAL A 14 26.88 -9.99 18.39
C VAL A 14 28.23 -10.68 18.29
N VAL A 15 28.45 -11.46 17.23
CA VAL A 15 29.76 -12.02 16.93
C VAL A 15 30.59 -10.90 16.29
N PHE A 16 31.31 -10.14 17.12
CA PHE A 16 32.53 -9.49 16.64
C PHE A 16 33.55 -10.62 16.41
N ALA A 17 33.63 -11.11 15.18
CA ALA A 17 34.79 -11.88 14.73
C ALA A 17 36.01 -10.94 14.82
N SER A 18 36.77 -11.08 15.90
CA SER A 18 38.13 -10.57 15.98
C SER A 18 38.95 -11.30 14.93
N CYS A 19 39.13 -10.71 13.76
CA CYS A 19 40.14 -11.15 12.81
C CYS A 19 41.51 -11.06 13.48
N ASP A 20 42.09 -12.22 13.79
CA ASP A 20 43.54 -12.32 13.88
C ASP A 20 44.11 -11.83 12.54
N ASN A 21 44.94 -10.80 12.61
CA ASN A 21 45.71 -10.29 11.48
C ASN A 21 46.59 -11.43 10.94
N LYS A 22 46.11 -12.13 9.93
CA LYS A 22 46.96 -12.91 9.02
C LYS A 22 46.71 -12.46 7.59
N GLU A 23 47.83 -12.07 7.02
CA GLU A 23 48.06 -11.46 5.73
C GLU A 23 47.39 -12.18 4.54
N ASN A 24 46.92 -11.36 3.60
CA ASN A 24 46.83 -11.63 2.17
C ASN A 24 46.07 -12.90 1.72
N GLY A 25 44.74 -12.77 1.69
CA GLY A 25 43.86 -13.52 0.79
C GLY A 25 42.49 -12.89 0.89
N GLY A 26 42.01 -12.23 -0.18
CA GLY A 26 40.63 -11.73 -0.21
C GLY A 26 39.70 -12.92 0.01
N SER A 27 39.14 -13.03 1.21
CA SER A 27 38.17 -14.07 1.53
C SER A 27 36.94 -13.82 0.67
N ASP A 28 36.61 -14.79 -0.16
CA ASP A 28 35.46 -14.79 -1.05
C ASP A 28 34.19 -14.99 -0.21
N PHE A 29 33.75 -13.90 0.43
CA PHE A 29 32.57 -13.88 1.29
C PHE A 29 31.26 -14.19 0.53
N GLU A 30 31.28 -14.20 -0.81
CA GLU A 30 30.09 -14.54 -1.61
C GLU A 30 29.73 -16.04 -1.54
N ASN A 31 30.66 -16.89 -1.08
CA ASN A 31 30.50 -18.35 -1.00
C ASN A 31 30.34 -18.90 0.43
N LEU A 32 30.20 -18.04 1.45
CA LEU A 32 29.93 -18.48 2.81
C LEU A 32 28.46 -18.92 2.95
N ILE A 33 28.22 -20.14 3.42
CA ILE A 33 26.86 -20.60 3.75
C ILE A 33 26.58 -20.24 5.20
N GLU A 34 25.64 -19.34 5.43
CA GLU A 34 25.17 -18.96 6.76
C GLU A 34 23.98 -19.83 7.20
N ASP A 35 23.74 -19.90 8.51
CA ASP A 35 22.56 -20.55 9.05
C ASP A 35 21.29 -19.80 8.62
N GLY A 36 20.32 -20.50 8.06
CA GLY A 36 19.08 -19.87 7.60
C GLY A 36 18.36 -20.62 6.50
N TRP A 37 17.43 -19.92 5.86
CA TRP A 37 16.59 -20.42 4.77
C TRP A 37 16.98 -19.77 3.47
N TYR A 38 17.04 -20.56 2.40
CA TYR A 38 17.49 -20.12 1.08
C TYR A 38 16.53 -20.58 0.02
N VAL A 39 16.24 -19.71 -0.96
CA VAL A 39 15.72 -20.18 -2.25
C VAL A 39 16.90 -20.67 -3.08
N ALA A 40 16.94 -21.95 -3.40
CA ALA A 40 18.11 -22.58 -4.04
C ALA A 40 17.69 -23.50 -5.20
N GLY A 41 18.50 -23.51 -6.25
CA GLY A 41 18.28 -24.31 -7.45
C GLY A 41 18.61 -23.54 -8.71
N SER A 42 18.63 -24.24 -9.84
CA SER A 42 19.05 -23.66 -11.13
C SER A 42 18.22 -22.44 -11.57
N ALA A 43 16.99 -22.28 -11.08
CA ALA A 43 16.14 -21.14 -11.40
C ALA A 43 16.64 -19.82 -10.83
N THR A 44 17.47 -19.82 -9.77
CA THR A 44 17.97 -18.60 -9.15
C THR A 44 19.13 -17.95 -9.90
N GLY A 45 19.68 -18.64 -10.90
CA GLY A 45 20.86 -18.20 -11.65
C GLY A 45 22.20 -18.41 -10.92
N TYR A 46 22.19 -19.02 -9.73
CA TYR A 46 23.40 -19.34 -8.96
C TYR A 46 23.77 -20.82 -9.05
N GLU A 47 25.07 -21.12 -9.05
CA GLU A 47 25.57 -22.49 -8.89
C GLU A 47 25.48 -22.90 -7.41
N GLY A 48 24.32 -23.40 -6.99
CA GLY A 48 24.08 -23.84 -5.61
C GLY A 48 23.45 -22.78 -4.72
N VAL A 49 23.86 -22.74 -3.45
CA VAL A 49 23.33 -21.81 -2.43
C VAL A 49 24.10 -20.50 -2.48
N SER A 50 23.39 -19.39 -2.34
CA SER A 50 23.99 -18.05 -2.28
C SER A 50 23.32 -17.22 -1.19
N THR A 51 24.11 -16.45 -0.44
CA THR A 51 23.62 -15.47 0.54
C THR A 51 22.68 -14.44 -0.07
N LYS A 52 22.80 -14.15 -1.38
CA LYS A 52 21.88 -13.28 -2.12
C LYS A 52 20.47 -13.88 -2.24
N CYS A 53 20.33 -15.19 -2.10
CA CYS A 53 19.05 -15.91 -2.10
C CYS A 53 18.59 -16.32 -0.69
N MET A 54 19.30 -15.89 0.37
CA MET A 54 18.87 -16.10 1.74
C MET A 54 17.58 -15.31 2.02
N MET A 55 16.60 -15.99 2.59
CA MET A 55 15.31 -15.46 3.01
C MET A 55 15.44 -14.73 4.34
N THR A 56 14.62 -13.71 4.53
CA THR A 56 14.58 -12.91 5.77
C THR A 56 13.38 -13.35 6.61
N PRO A 57 13.47 -13.36 7.96
CA PRO A 57 12.31 -13.55 8.82
C PRO A 57 11.19 -12.56 8.47
N ALA A 58 9.99 -13.07 8.25
CA ALA A 58 8.84 -12.27 7.82
C ALA A 58 7.97 -11.84 9.01
N LYS A 59 7.27 -10.71 8.82
CA LYS A 59 6.32 -10.18 9.80
C LYS A 59 4.91 -10.61 9.46
N ASN A 60 4.14 -11.01 10.46
CA ASN A 60 2.70 -11.19 10.31
C ASN A 60 2.03 -9.81 10.35
N GLU A 61 1.52 -9.39 9.20
CA GLU A 61 0.82 -8.12 9.00
C GLU A 61 -0.34 -7.98 10.01
N ALA A 62 -1.18 -9.00 10.05
CA ALA A 62 -2.41 -8.98 10.83
C ALA A 62 -2.18 -8.99 12.35
N ASN A 63 -1.01 -9.46 12.79
CA ASN A 63 -0.55 -9.37 14.17
C ASN A 63 0.41 -8.17 14.37
N LYS A 64 -0.04 -6.97 14.00
CA LYS A 64 0.66 -5.70 14.27
C LYS A 64 2.11 -5.68 13.75
N GLN A 65 2.37 -6.28 12.60
CA GLN A 65 3.70 -6.30 11.98
C GLN A 65 4.78 -6.97 12.86
N THR A 66 4.39 -7.94 13.69
CA THR A 66 5.33 -8.68 14.54
C THR A 66 6.00 -9.80 13.77
N LEU A 67 7.28 -10.08 14.07
CA LEU A 67 7.98 -11.24 13.50
C LEU A 67 7.25 -12.52 13.89
N ARG A 68 6.98 -13.37 12.89
CA ARG A 68 6.33 -14.66 13.08
C ARG A 68 7.35 -15.78 13.01
N GLU A 69 7.37 -16.64 14.03
CA GLU A 69 8.26 -17.79 14.06
C GLU A 69 7.92 -18.76 12.92
N GLY A 70 8.94 -19.21 12.19
CA GLY A 70 8.76 -20.11 11.05
C GLY A 70 8.31 -19.44 9.76
N MET A 71 8.16 -18.11 9.73
CA MET A 71 7.80 -17.38 8.51
C MET A 71 9.00 -16.65 7.91
N TYR A 72 9.23 -16.83 6.61
CA TYR A 72 10.37 -16.25 5.90
C TYR A 72 9.97 -15.76 4.52
N GLU A 73 10.63 -14.71 4.02
CA GLU A 73 10.31 -14.09 2.73
C GLU A 73 11.56 -13.67 1.93
N LYS A 74 11.40 -13.60 0.60
CA LYS A 74 12.42 -13.09 -0.32
C LYS A 74 11.79 -12.58 -1.62
N TYR A 75 12.32 -11.46 -2.11
CA TYR A 75 12.19 -11.06 -3.50
C TYR A 75 13.43 -11.49 -4.28
N LEU A 76 13.26 -12.21 -5.38
CA LEU A 76 14.36 -12.68 -6.21
C LEU A 76 13.96 -12.89 -7.66
N VAL A 77 14.94 -12.87 -8.55
CA VAL A 77 14.73 -13.24 -9.95
C VAL A 77 14.73 -14.76 -10.08
N LEU A 78 13.73 -15.28 -10.79
CA LEU A 78 13.64 -16.70 -11.15
C LEU A 78 13.60 -16.85 -12.67
N GLU A 79 14.33 -17.82 -13.19
CA GLU A 79 14.38 -18.16 -14.61
C GLU A 79 13.30 -19.19 -14.99
N ALA A 80 12.60 -18.93 -16.09
CA ALA A 80 11.57 -19.80 -16.66
C ALA A 80 12.05 -21.23 -16.91
N GLY A 81 11.20 -22.21 -16.60
CA GLY A 81 11.41 -23.62 -16.92
C GLY A 81 12.52 -24.32 -16.13
N LYS A 82 13.17 -23.61 -15.20
CA LYS A 82 14.15 -24.17 -14.26
C LYS A 82 13.52 -24.44 -12.91
N THR A 83 14.14 -25.31 -12.12
CA THR A 83 13.63 -25.73 -10.81
C THR A 83 14.33 -25.02 -9.65
N PHE A 84 13.59 -24.81 -8.56
CA PHE A 84 14.11 -24.44 -7.24
C PHE A 84 13.37 -25.14 -6.09
N THR A 85 13.98 -25.07 -4.92
CA THR A 85 13.46 -25.48 -3.61
C THR A 85 13.85 -24.44 -2.56
N VAL A 86 13.21 -24.47 -1.40
CA VAL A 86 13.62 -23.74 -0.20
C VAL A 86 14.42 -24.69 0.71
N GLN A 87 15.66 -24.33 1.01
CA GLN A 87 16.60 -25.16 1.77
C GLN A 87 16.97 -24.49 3.09
N GLN A 88 17.01 -25.28 4.17
CA GLN A 88 17.50 -24.85 5.46
C GLN A 88 18.94 -25.30 5.66
N TYR A 89 19.79 -24.40 6.13
CA TYR A 89 21.16 -24.72 6.54
C TYR A 89 21.35 -24.41 8.03
N VAL A 90 22.04 -25.32 8.73
CA VAL A 90 22.39 -25.21 10.15
C VAL A 90 23.81 -25.76 10.33
N ASN A 91 24.72 -24.96 10.88
CA ASN A 91 26.15 -25.24 10.96
C ASN A 91 26.75 -25.64 9.60
N GLU A 92 26.43 -24.89 8.54
CA GLU A 92 26.89 -25.12 7.15
C GLU A 92 26.36 -26.43 6.50
N GLU A 93 25.56 -27.23 7.20
CA GLU A 93 24.95 -28.46 6.67
C GLU A 93 23.48 -28.25 6.29
N LYS A 94 23.04 -28.87 5.17
CA LYS A 94 21.64 -28.82 4.75
C LYS A 94 20.78 -29.63 5.73
N ALA A 95 19.98 -28.95 6.53
CA ALA A 95 19.10 -29.53 7.55
C ALA A 95 17.73 -29.93 6.98
N ALA A 96 17.21 -29.18 6.02
CA ALA A 96 15.92 -29.43 5.40
C ALA A 96 15.85 -28.91 3.95
N GLU A 97 14.91 -29.45 3.17
CA GLU A 97 14.61 -29.02 1.80
C GLU A 97 13.12 -29.19 1.55
N TYR A 98 12.48 -28.14 1.03
CA TYR A 98 11.06 -28.13 0.68
C TYR A 98 10.87 -27.52 -0.71
N GLY A 99 10.01 -28.12 -1.51
CA GLY A 99 9.27 -27.38 -2.51
C GLY A 99 7.79 -27.29 -2.09
N ALA A 100 6.88 -27.32 -3.06
CA ALA A 100 5.45 -27.20 -2.78
C ALA A 100 4.61 -27.71 -3.96
N THR A 101 3.37 -28.12 -3.65
CA THR A 101 2.34 -28.32 -4.68
C THR A 101 1.48 -27.06 -4.71
N LEU A 102 1.83 -26.16 -5.63
CA LEU A 102 1.21 -24.85 -5.75
C LEU A 102 -0.05 -24.90 -6.62
N ALA A 103 -1.07 -24.16 -6.22
CA ALA A 103 -2.28 -23.93 -7.00
C ALA A 103 -2.60 -22.43 -7.04
N THR A 104 -3.31 -22.00 -8.07
CA THR A 104 -3.86 -20.64 -8.13
C THR A 104 -4.73 -20.37 -6.92
N TRP A 105 -4.43 -19.28 -6.24
CA TRP A 105 -5.16 -18.81 -5.10
C TRP A 105 -6.22 -17.78 -5.51
N ASP A 106 -7.40 -17.83 -4.90
CA ASP A 106 -8.45 -16.86 -5.17
C ASP A 106 -8.16 -15.53 -4.45
N VAL A 107 -7.61 -14.59 -5.20
CA VAL A 107 -7.27 -13.24 -4.75
C VAL A 107 -8.45 -12.27 -4.81
N THR A 108 -9.64 -12.70 -5.22
CA THR A 108 -10.81 -11.80 -5.32
C THR A 108 -11.57 -11.62 -4.01
N LYS A 109 -11.17 -12.34 -2.96
CA LYS A 109 -11.88 -12.39 -1.68
C LYS A 109 -11.73 -11.12 -0.84
N TYR A 110 -10.61 -10.41 -0.96
CA TYR A 110 -10.31 -9.20 -0.17
C TYR A 110 -9.67 -8.12 -1.03
N ASP A 111 -10.05 -6.86 -0.79
CA ASP A 111 -9.52 -5.69 -1.51
C ASP A 111 -8.00 -5.49 -1.33
N ASP A 112 -7.42 -6.12 -0.31
CA ASP A 112 -6.00 -6.04 0.02
C ASP A 112 -5.11 -7.01 -0.77
N TYR A 113 -5.70 -7.96 -1.51
CA TYR A 113 -4.93 -8.93 -2.30
C TYR A 113 -4.33 -8.33 -3.58
N PRO A 114 -3.30 -8.98 -4.15
CA PRO A 114 -2.86 -8.74 -5.53
C PRO A 114 -3.98 -8.75 -6.57
N VAL A 115 -3.88 -7.85 -7.53
CA VAL A 115 -4.71 -7.75 -8.72
C VAL A 115 -3.85 -8.03 -9.96
N GLY A 116 -4.43 -8.73 -10.96
CA GLY A 116 -3.84 -8.88 -12.29
C GLY A 116 -2.82 -10.00 -12.46
N GLU A 117 -2.02 -10.30 -11.43
CA GLU A 117 -1.05 -11.41 -11.46
C GLU A 117 -1.54 -12.63 -10.66
N THR A 118 -1.09 -13.81 -11.06
CA THR A 118 -1.46 -15.07 -10.39
C THR A 118 -0.68 -15.22 -9.09
N VAL A 119 -1.40 -15.25 -7.96
CA VAL A 119 -0.86 -15.73 -6.70
C VAL A 119 -1.00 -17.25 -6.65
N LEU A 120 0.12 -17.91 -6.36
CA LEU A 120 0.17 -19.34 -6.14
C LEU A 120 0.37 -19.60 -4.65
N LEU A 121 -0.49 -20.45 -4.08
CA LEU A 121 -0.42 -20.90 -2.69
C LEU A 121 -0.45 -22.43 -2.66
N GLY A 122 0.31 -23.04 -1.75
CA GLY A 122 0.28 -24.50 -1.61
C GLY A 122 1.03 -25.02 -0.40
N GLU A 123 0.74 -26.27 -0.05
CA GLU A 123 1.40 -27.00 1.04
C GLU A 123 2.88 -27.29 0.71
N LEU A 124 3.77 -27.08 1.68
CA LEU A 124 5.18 -27.44 1.58
C LEU A 124 5.33 -28.97 1.50
N ASN A 125 6.14 -29.44 0.56
CA ASN A 125 6.44 -30.86 0.37
C ASN A 125 7.78 -31.04 -0.36
N GLU A 126 8.03 -32.22 -0.95
CA GLU A 126 9.30 -32.55 -1.64
C GLU A 126 9.35 -32.18 -3.14
N ASN A 127 8.25 -31.66 -3.71
CA ASN A 127 8.17 -31.36 -5.14
C ASN A 127 8.86 -30.04 -5.48
N ALA A 128 9.96 -30.09 -6.25
CA ALA A 128 10.61 -28.90 -6.76
C ALA A 128 9.66 -28.02 -7.59
N ILE A 129 9.87 -26.71 -7.53
CA ILE A 129 8.98 -25.71 -8.12
C ILE A 129 9.61 -25.16 -9.39
N THR A 130 8.78 -24.86 -10.40
CA THR A 130 9.18 -24.18 -11.63
C THR A 130 8.31 -22.95 -11.85
N VAL A 131 8.88 -21.90 -12.44
CA VAL A 131 8.11 -20.74 -12.94
C VAL A 131 7.98 -20.80 -14.46
N GLU A 132 6.87 -20.30 -14.99
CA GLU A 132 6.60 -20.29 -16.43
C GLU A 132 7.34 -19.17 -17.16
N GLU A 133 7.58 -18.04 -16.48
CA GLU A 133 8.20 -16.85 -17.05
C GLU A 133 9.41 -16.42 -16.23
N THR A 134 10.42 -15.86 -16.90
CA THR A 134 11.55 -15.25 -16.21
C THR A 134 11.13 -13.89 -15.69
N GLY A 135 11.39 -13.61 -14.41
CA GLY A 135 11.00 -12.32 -13.82
C GLY A 135 11.38 -12.20 -12.36
N LEU A 136 11.00 -11.08 -11.75
CA LEU A 136 11.05 -10.89 -10.31
C LEU A 136 9.86 -11.62 -9.67
N TYR A 137 10.13 -12.40 -8.63
CA TYR A 137 9.14 -13.13 -7.86
C TYR A 137 9.25 -12.79 -6.38
N TYR A 138 8.10 -12.82 -5.71
CA TYR A 138 8.01 -12.86 -4.26
C TYR A 138 7.77 -14.30 -3.83
N VAL A 139 8.62 -14.78 -2.92
CA VAL A 139 8.53 -16.10 -2.30
C VAL A 139 8.42 -15.92 -0.80
N ALA A 140 7.39 -16.51 -0.21
CA ALA A 140 7.28 -16.61 1.24
C ALA A 140 6.96 -18.04 1.65
N ILE A 141 7.48 -18.47 2.79
CA ILE A 141 7.12 -19.74 3.43
C ILE A 141 6.64 -19.47 4.86
N ASP A 142 5.74 -20.33 5.32
CA ASP A 142 5.36 -20.44 6.72
C ASP A 142 5.41 -21.91 7.13
N LEU A 143 6.27 -22.22 8.10
CA LEU A 143 6.46 -23.57 8.62
C LEU A 143 5.33 -24.04 9.54
N ASN A 144 4.36 -23.17 9.80
CA ASN A 144 3.23 -23.39 10.70
C ASN A 144 3.66 -23.78 12.13
N SER A 145 4.73 -23.15 12.65
CA SER A 145 5.33 -23.53 13.94
C SER A 145 4.43 -23.36 15.16
N ASP A 146 3.36 -22.57 15.05
CA ASP A 146 2.38 -22.31 16.11
C ASP A 146 1.00 -22.92 15.86
N ASP A 147 0.88 -23.80 14.84
CA ASP A 147 -0.36 -24.47 14.43
C ASP A 147 -1.52 -23.51 14.07
N ALA A 148 -1.24 -22.26 13.70
CA ALA A 148 -2.27 -21.29 13.29
C ALA A 148 -2.81 -21.53 11.87
N LEU A 149 -2.04 -22.19 11.02
CA LEU A 149 -2.41 -22.58 9.66
C LEU A 149 -2.84 -24.04 9.62
N LYS A 150 -3.52 -24.43 8.54
CA LYS A 150 -3.91 -25.83 8.32
C LYS A 150 -2.70 -26.74 8.05
N TYR A 151 -1.69 -26.23 7.37
CA TYR A 151 -0.45 -26.92 7.02
C TYR A 151 0.67 -25.88 6.77
N PRO A 152 1.95 -26.30 6.86
CA PRO A 152 3.07 -25.50 6.37
C PRO A 152 2.89 -25.20 4.89
N GLN A 153 3.12 -23.96 4.46
CA GLN A 153 2.77 -23.51 3.12
C GLN A 153 3.76 -22.52 2.51
N MET A 154 3.67 -22.36 1.19
CA MET A 154 4.43 -21.42 0.39
C MET A 154 3.51 -20.54 -0.44
N VAL A 155 3.85 -19.25 -0.51
CA VAL A 155 3.35 -18.29 -1.50
C VAL A 155 4.40 -18.04 -2.55
N LEU A 156 3.96 -18.00 -3.80
CA LEU A 156 4.75 -17.58 -4.95
C LEU A 156 3.90 -16.65 -5.82
N THR A 157 4.39 -15.45 -6.12
CA THR A 157 3.75 -14.56 -7.10
C THR A 157 4.82 -13.86 -7.92
N LYS A 158 4.55 -13.71 -9.22
CA LYS A 158 5.33 -12.81 -10.06
C LYS A 158 5.07 -11.37 -9.58
N VAL A 159 6.09 -10.54 -9.63
CA VAL A 159 6.05 -9.17 -9.09
C VAL A 159 5.98 -8.19 -10.24
N ASN A 160 4.95 -7.35 -10.21
CA ASN A 160 4.87 -6.11 -10.95
C ASN A 160 4.64 -4.98 -9.95
N TRP A 161 5.47 -3.95 -9.95
CA TRP A 161 5.32 -2.86 -8.98
C TRP A 161 4.41 -1.77 -9.53
N GLY A 162 3.60 -1.22 -8.63
CA GLY A 162 3.03 0.12 -8.75
C GLY A 162 3.29 0.90 -7.46
N ALA A 163 2.73 2.09 -7.37
CA ALA A 163 2.60 2.79 -6.11
C ALA A 163 1.14 3.12 -5.84
N MET A 164 0.81 3.32 -4.58
CA MET A 164 -0.47 3.89 -4.19
C MET A 164 -0.22 5.01 -3.20
N GLY A 165 -0.83 6.16 -3.45
CA GLY A 165 -0.61 7.33 -2.63
C GLY A 165 -1.57 8.45 -2.96
N GLY A 166 -1.36 9.59 -2.30
CA GLY A 166 -2.09 10.81 -2.57
C GLY A 166 -2.88 11.34 -1.39
N THR A 167 -3.41 12.54 -1.59
CA THR A 167 -4.02 13.35 -0.55
C THR A 167 -5.53 13.24 -0.50
N SER A 168 -6.20 12.71 -1.53
CA SER A 168 -7.67 12.66 -1.60
C SER A 168 -8.31 11.36 -2.13
N ALA A 169 -7.53 10.33 -2.54
CA ALA A 169 -8.16 9.09 -3.04
C ALA A 169 -7.31 7.80 -3.04
N TRP A 170 -6.08 7.77 -2.52
CA TRP A 170 -5.19 6.59 -2.60
C TRP A 170 -5.23 5.91 -3.99
N GLY A 171 -5.14 6.71 -5.07
CA GLY A 171 -5.20 6.17 -6.43
C GLY A 171 -3.98 5.30 -6.75
N SER A 172 -4.18 4.25 -7.57
CA SER A 172 -3.04 3.48 -8.10
C SER A 172 -2.24 4.33 -9.10
N ILE A 173 -0.93 4.27 -8.96
CA ILE A 173 0.07 4.89 -9.82
C ILE A 173 0.77 3.72 -10.53
N PRO A 174 0.43 3.45 -11.80
CA PRO A 174 1.02 2.34 -12.55
C PRO A 174 2.47 2.66 -12.89
N PHE A 175 3.34 1.66 -12.79
CA PHE A 175 4.73 1.79 -13.21
C PHE A 175 4.96 0.97 -14.48
N GLU A 176 5.90 1.43 -15.31
CA GLU A 176 6.44 0.66 -16.42
C GLU A 176 7.71 -0.06 -15.97
N ALA A 177 7.74 -1.38 -16.14
CA ALA A 177 8.92 -2.19 -15.84
C ALA A 177 9.90 -2.17 -17.02
N SER A 178 11.20 -2.08 -16.72
CA SER A 178 12.26 -2.33 -17.70
C SER A 178 12.50 -3.82 -17.93
N GLU A 179 13.21 -4.14 -18.99
CA GLU A 179 13.73 -5.49 -19.20
C GLU A 179 14.72 -5.87 -18.08
N LEU A 180 14.64 -7.12 -17.62
CA LEU A 180 15.62 -7.67 -16.70
C LEU A 180 17.03 -7.63 -17.31
N LYS A 181 17.93 -6.90 -16.67
CA LYS A 181 19.32 -6.76 -17.11
C LYS A 181 20.27 -6.90 -15.93
N ASN A 182 21.20 -7.85 -16.02
CA ASN A 182 22.21 -8.12 -14.99
C ASN A 182 21.61 -8.32 -13.58
N GLY A 183 20.47 -9.03 -13.49
CA GLY A 183 19.80 -9.29 -12.20
C GLY A 183 19.09 -8.06 -11.60
N SER A 184 18.90 -7.00 -12.39
CA SER A 184 18.20 -5.78 -11.98
C SER A 184 16.99 -5.49 -12.86
N ILE A 185 15.94 -4.95 -12.24
CA ILE A 185 14.73 -4.46 -12.90
C ILE A 185 14.41 -3.08 -12.30
N THR A 186 14.05 -2.14 -13.16
CA THR A 186 13.57 -0.81 -12.75
C THR A 186 12.11 -0.66 -13.10
N TYR A 187 11.35 0.01 -12.25
CA TYR A 187 9.95 0.31 -12.44
C TYR A 187 9.81 1.83 -12.34
N THR A 188 9.19 2.47 -13.33
CA THR A 188 9.11 3.94 -13.40
C THR A 188 7.68 4.41 -13.64
N ALA A 189 7.26 5.41 -12.87
CA ALA A 189 6.10 6.26 -13.17
C ALA A 189 6.59 7.68 -13.47
N THR A 190 6.08 8.28 -14.54
CA THR A 190 6.45 9.64 -14.95
C THR A 190 5.27 10.59 -14.80
N GLY A 191 5.56 11.87 -14.52
CA GLY A 191 4.51 12.89 -14.41
C GLY A 191 3.48 12.59 -13.32
N VAL A 192 3.91 12.03 -12.19
CA VAL A 192 3.06 11.80 -11.02
C VAL A 192 2.80 13.15 -10.35
N GLU A 193 1.54 13.52 -10.22
CA GLU A 193 1.13 14.71 -9.49
C GLU A 193 1.24 14.48 -7.98
N CYS A 194 2.27 15.05 -7.35
CA CYS A 194 2.47 15.00 -5.90
C CYS A 194 2.09 16.36 -5.30
N ARG A 195 1.08 16.39 -4.42
CA ARG A 195 0.69 17.62 -3.72
C ARG A 195 1.35 17.72 -2.33
N ALA A 196 1.16 18.82 -1.63
CA ALA A 196 1.81 19.01 -0.33
C ALA A 196 1.38 17.91 0.67
N GLY A 197 2.36 17.27 1.31
CA GLY A 197 2.11 16.12 2.18
C GLY A 197 1.78 14.82 1.44
N PHE A 198 2.09 14.74 0.15
CA PHE A 198 1.94 13.51 -0.63
C PHE A 198 2.74 12.37 0.00
N LYS A 199 2.01 11.30 0.30
CA LYS A 199 2.52 10.06 0.86
C LYS A 199 2.12 8.91 -0.04
N PHE A 200 2.98 7.90 -0.11
CA PHE A 200 2.74 6.71 -0.91
C PHE A 200 3.45 5.49 -0.34
N LYS A 201 3.08 4.31 -0.84
CA LYS A 201 3.84 3.07 -0.70
C LYS A 201 3.93 2.38 -2.05
N PHE A 202 4.96 1.55 -2.25
CA PHE A 202 5.00 0.65 -3.38
C PHE A 202 4.12 -0.57 -3.10
N ARG A 203 3.37 -1.02 -4.11
CA ARG A 203 2.49 -2.20 -4.01
C ARG A 203 2.87 -3.21 -5.09
N CYS A 204 3.07 -4.46 -4.69
CA CYS A 204 3.22 -5.55 -5.63
C CYS A 204 1.84 -5.91 -6.17
N ASN A 205 1.67 -5.84 -7.49
CA ASN A 205 0.45 -6.19 -8.22
C ASN A 205 -0.78 -5.47 -7.66
N ASP A 206 -0.67 -4.17 -7.34
CA ASP A 206 -1.75 -3.42 -6.67
C ASP A 206 -2.30 -4.10 -5.40
N GLY A 207 -1.50 -4.94 -4.73
CA GLY A 207 -1.84 -5.65 -3.49
C GLY A 207 -1.12 -5.06 -2.27
N TRP A 208 -1.72 -5.21 -1.09
CA TRP A 208 -1.11 -4.83 0.19
C TRP A 208 -0.47 -6.04 0.87
N LYS A 209 -1.19 -7.17 0.87
CA LYS A 209 -0.81 -8.39 1.58
C LYS A 209 -1.39 -9.63 0.91
N ILE A 210 -0.87 -10.79 1.30
CA ILE A 210 -1.42 -12.09 0.94
C ILE A 210 -1.77 -12.81 2.24
N PHE A 211 -3.06 -13.03 2.49
CA PHE A 211 -3.52 -13.88 3.59
C PHE A 211 -3.26 -15.35 3.25
N LEU A 212 -2.65 -16.03 4.22
CA LEU A 212 -2.25 -17.43 4.20
C LEU A 212 -3.34 -18.33 4.80
N ASP A 213 -4.22 -17.79 5.63
CA ASP A 213 -5.44 -18.44 6.10
C ASP A 213 -6.66 -17.72 5.52
N ALA A 214 -7.41 -18.40 4.64
CA ALA A 214 -8.71 -17.90 4.24
C ALA A 214 -9.67 -18.02 5.43
N VAL A 215 -9.93 -16.93 6.15
CA VAL A 215 -11.08 -16.87 7.07
C VAL A 215 -12.34 -16.79 6.23
N ASP A 216 -13.35 -17.61 6.51
CA ASP A 216 -14.47 -17.76 5.57
C ASP A 216 -15.51 -16.64 5.57
N GLU A 217 -15.52 -15.75 6.55
CA GLU A 217 -16.43 -14.61 6.59
C GLU A 217 -15.73 -13.42 7.26
N ASP A 218 -16.17 -12.20 6.93
CA ASP A 218 -15.72 -10.88 7.44
C ASP A 218 -15.20 -10.98 8.89
N PRO A 219 -13.88 -11.19 9.08
CA PRO A 219 -13.37 -11.61 10.37
C PRO A 219 -13.46 -10.45 11.35
N SER A 220 -13.93 -10.72 12.57
CA SER A 220 -13.82 -9.75 13.67
C SER A 220 -12.35 -9.36 13.90
N ASP A 221 -12.08 -8.22 14.56
CA ASP A 221 -10.72 -7.80 14.89
C ASP A 221 -9.90 -8.90 15.63
N ASP A 222 -10.57 -9.69 16.46
CA ASP A 222 -9.98 -10.83 17.18
C ASP A 222 -9.69 -12.05 16.28
N GLU A 223 -10.40 -12.18 15.15
CA GLU A 223 -10.14 -13.17 14.11
C GLU A 223 -9.05 -12.69 13.15
N ILE A 224 -9.04 -11.41 12.79
CA ILE A 224 -7.93 -10.78 12.04
C ILE A 224 -6.62 -10.96 12.78
N ALA A 225 -6.58 -10.77 14.11
CA ALA A 225 -5.37 -10.98 14.91
C ALA A 225 -4.84 -12.43 14.87
N LYS A 226 -5.68 -13.39 14.47
CA LYS A 226 -5.30 -14.80 14.27
C LYS A 226 -4.94 -15.11 12.82
N THR A 227 -5.26 -14.21 11.90
CA THR A 227 -4.86 -14.37 10.50
C THR A 227 -3.36 -14.30 10.35
N VAL A 228 -2.87 -15.04 9.38
CA VAL A 228 -1.48 -15.03 8.97
C VAL A 228 -1.45 -14.37 7.61
N ALA A 229 -0.78 -13.23 7.52
CA ALA A 229 -0.64 -12.50 6.28
C ALA A 229 0.78 -12.00 6.08
N VAL A 230 1.27 -12.12 4.86
CA VAL A 230 2.57 -11.59 4.44
C VAL A 230 2.40 -10.27 3.73
N ASN A 231 3.29 -9.31 4.01
CA ASN A 231 3.29 -8.01 3.35
C ASN A 231 3.92 -8.13 1.97
N ILE A 232 3.26 -7.54 0.97
CA ILE A 232 3.80 -7.42 -0.39
C ILE A 232 3.90 -5.96 -0.85
N ASN A 233 3.90 -5.04 0.10
CA ASN A 233 4.10 -3.61 -0.09
C ASN A 233 5.43 -3.17 0.50
N LEU A 234 6.02 -2.08 0.01
CA LEU A 234 7.22 -1.46 0.56
C LEU A 234 6.93 -0.02 0.99
N GLY A 235 7.20 0.28 2.26
CA GLY A 235 7.02 1.61 2.86
C GLY A 235 8.33 2.35 3.11
N ALA A 236 8.34 3.22 4.12
CA ALA A 236 9.51 3.96 4.58
C ALA A 236 10.70 3.03 4.82
N GLY A 237 11.88 3.42 4.31
CA GLY A 237 13.07 2.57 4.33
C GLY A 237 13.00 1.34 3.41
N LEU A 238 12.00 1.26 2.52
CA LEU A 238 11.74 0.15 1.62
C LEU A 238 11.52 -1.19 2.34
N GLN A 239 10.97 -1.11 3.55
CA GLN A 239 10.68 -2.26 4.39
C GLN A 239 9.25 -2.76 4.16
N PRO A 240 9.03 -4.09 4.14
CA PRO A 240 7.68 -4.67 4.11
C PRO A 240 6.83 -4.19 5.28
N GLY A 241 5.62 -3.69 4.98
CA GLY A 241 4.64 -3.25 5.98
C GLY A 241 5.02 -1.98 6.77
N ALA A 242 6.08 -1.27 6.36
CA ALA A 242 6.50 -0.03 7.02
C ALA A 242 5.50 1.13 6.78
N ALA A 243 5.72 2.26 7.46
CA ALA A 243 4.93 3.49 7.30
C ALA A 243 5.02 4.05 5.87
N ASP A 244 4.23 5.06 5.54
CA ASP A 244 4.25 5.67 4.20
C ASP A 244 5.59 6.37 3.90
N ILE A 245 5.95 6.41 2.62
CA ILE A 245 7.03 7.23 2.08
C ILE A 245 6.46 8.63 1.81
N GLU A 246 7.11 9.66 2.34
CA GLU A 246 6.70 11.06 2.16
C GLU A 246 7.59 11.78 1.13
N ILE A 247 6.98 12.50 0.20
CA ILE A 247 7.68 13.43 -0.69
C ILE A 247 7.82 14.77 0.03
N THR A 248 9.04 15.10 0.45
CA THR A 248 9.32 16.30 1.26
C THR A 248 9.67 17.54 0.43
N ASP A 249 9.90 17.39 -0.87
CA ASP A 249 10.36 18.46 -1.76
C ASP A 249 9.24 19.40 -2.25
N GLY A 250 8.08 19.34 -1.60
CA GLY A 250 6.91 20.16 -1.88
C GLY A 250 6.00 19.58 -2.96
N ALA A 251 5.01 20.38 -3.36
CA ALA A 251 4.09 20.00 -4.42
C ALA A 251 4.76 20.12 -5.81
N GLY A 252 4.41 19.25 -6.75
CA GLY A 252 4.98 19.23 -8.09
C GLY A 252 4.57 18.01 -8.91
N MET A 253 5.08 17.96 -10.13
CA MET A 253 5.09 16.76 -10.95
C MET A 253 6.40 16.00 -10.69
N TYR A 254 6.33 14.69 -10.51
CA TYR A 254 7.48 13.84 -10.17
C TYR A 254 7.60 12.64 -11.08
N ASP A 255 8.84 12.25 -11.36
CA ASP A 255 9.15 10.92 -11.86
C ASP A 255 9.62 10.06 -10.69
N ILE A 256 8.93 8.95 -10.43
CA ILE A 256 9.22 8.02 -9.35
C ILE A 256 9.79 6.74 -9.96
N THR A 257 10.95 6.29 -9.48
CA THR A 257 11.58 5.05 -9.94
C THR A 257 11.90 4.15 -8.75
N LEU A 258 11.46 2.89 -8.81
CA LEU A 258 11.88 1.81 -7.92
C LEU A 258 12.85 0.90 -8.67
N THR A 259 13.99 0.59 -8.07
CA THR A 259 14.99 -0.33 -8.64
C THR A 259 15.16 -1.53 -7.73
N PHE A 260 14.95 -2.72 -8.29
CA PHE A 260 15.37 -3.97 -7.67
C PHE A 260 16.78 -4.34 -8.15
N THR A 261 17.66 -4.69 -7.22
CA THR A 261 18.94 -5.36 -7.48
C THR A 261 19.13 -6.43 -6.42
N GLN A 262 19.22 -7.69 -6.83
CA GLN A 262 19.35 -8.81 -5.89
C GLN A 262 20.53 -8.59 -4.92
N SER A 263 20.22 -8.57 -3.63
CA SER A 263 21.21 -8.40 -2.56
C SER A 263 20.99 -9.39 -1.41
N ALA A 264 22.04 -9.58 -0.61
CA ALA A 264 21.99 -10.40 0.60
C ALA A 264 21.32 -9.65 1.77
N GLY A 265 20.87 -10.43 2.76
CA GLY A 265 20.23 -9.90 3.97
C GLY A 265 18.79 -9.46 3.76
N ALA A 266 18.39 -8.43 4.51
CA ALA A 266 17.02 -7.94 4.61
C ALA A 266 16.43 -7.50 3.26
N VAL A 267 15.09 -7.53 3.16
CA VAL A 267 14.36 -7.22 1.91
C VAL A 267 14.75 -5.85 1.35
N GLU A 268 14.81 -4.82 2.20
CA GLU A 268 15.12 -3.45 1.81
C GLU A 268 16.49 -3.30 1.13
N ASN A 269 17.45 -4.19 1.40
CA ASN A 269 18.78 -4.14 0.80
C ASN A 269 18.76 -4.41 -0.71
N SER A 270 17.70 -5.06 -1.21
CA SER A 270 17.55 -5.34 -2.64
C SER A 270 16.81 -4.25 -3.39
N PHE A 271 16.38 -3.18 -2.71
CA PHE A 271 15.60 -2.11 -3.30
C PHE A 271 16.26 -0.75 -3.09
N SER A 272 16.05 0.14 -4.06
CA SER A 272 16.33 1.57 -3.94
C SER A 272 15.27 2.33 -4.71
N TYR A 273 15.02 3.59 -4.35
CA TYR A 273 14.09 4.41 -5.12
C TYR A 273 14.57 5.86 -5.24
N THR A 274 14.05 6.54 -6.25
CA THR A 274 14.20 7.98 -6.45
C THR A 274 12.84 8.61 -6.74
N ALA A 275 12.67 9.86 -6.33
CA ALA A 275 11.56 10.71 -6.74
C ALA A 275 12.15 12.05 -7.18
N VAL A 276 12.06 12.35 -8.48
CA VAL A 276 12.68 13.53 -9.07
C VAL A 276 11.59 14.50 -9.48
N LYS A 277 11.60 15.71 -8.93
CA LYS A 277 10.66 16.77 -9.33
C LYS A 277 10.95 17.19 -10.77
N THR A 278 9.99 17.00 -11.67
CA THR A 278 10.08 17.31 -13.11
C THR A 278 9.28 18.56 -13.50
N GLY A 279 8.39 19.04 -12.63
CA GLY A 279 7.62 20.25 -12.87
C GLY A 279 6.82 20.71 -11.67
N GLU A 280 6.04 21.76 -11.87
CA GLU A 280 5.10 22.27 -10.87
C GLU A 280 3.69 21.71 -11.13
N VAL A 281 2.94 21.45 -10.06
CA VAL A 281 1.52 21.11 -10.18
C VAL A 281 0.70 22.37 -10.48
N THR A 282 -0.41 22.22 -11.20
CA THR A 282 -1.34 23.34 -11.36
C THR A 282 -2.00 23.65 -10.02
N ILE A 283 -1.77 24.87 -9.54
CA ILE A 283 -2.46 25.41 -8.37
C ILE A 283 -3.93 25.63 -8.76
N LEU A 284 -4.82 24.94 -8.06
CA LEU A 284 -6.26 25.14 -8.22
C LEU A 284 -6.66 26.40 -7.46
N ASP A 285 -7.48 27.24 -8.09
CA ASP A 285 -8.04 28.42 -7.45
C ASP A 285 -9.51 28.18 -7.12
N PRO A 286 -9.86 27.92 -5.84
CA PRO A 286 -11.22 27.63 -5.46
C PRO A 286 -12.20 28.80 -5.67
N SER A 287 -11.74 30.00 -6.01
CA SER A 287 -12.62 31.09 -6.47
C SER A 287 -13.19 30.89 -7.89
N THR A 288 -12.64 29.93 -8.63
CA THR A 288 -13.04 29.58 -10.01
C THR A 288 -13.86 28.29 -10.09
N PHE A 289 -14.08 27.63 -8.95
CA PHE A 289 -14.78 26.35 -8.89
C PHE A 289 -16.26 26.48 -9.24
N VAL A 290 -16.80 25.44 -9.87
CA VAL A 290 -18.25 25.25 -9.97
C VAL A 290 -18.74 24.63 -8.67
N VAL A 291 -19.51 25.39 -7.90
CA VAL A 291 -20.10 24.94 -6.63
C VAL A 291 -21.61 24.94 -6.74
N GLY A 292 -22.25 23.92 -6.18
CA GLY A 292 -23.71 23.81 -6.25
C GLY A 292 -24.25 22.55 -5.60
N PHE A 293 -25.43 22.13 -6.04
CA PHE A 293 -26.15 20.98 -5.48
C PHE A 293 -26.58 20.01 -6.59
N SER A 294 -26.50 18.71 -6.29
CA SER A 294 -26.99 17.61 -7.13
C SER A 294 -27.78 16.62 -6.26
N GLY A 295 -28.91 16.12 -6.74
CA GLY A 295 -29.84 15.31 -5.95
C GLY A 295 -31.07 14.88 -6.72
N ALA A 296 -31.83 13.92 -6.18
CA ALA A 296 -32.88 13.20 -6.90
C ALA A 296 -33.94 14.07 -7.59
N ASN A 297 -34.27 15.23 -7.00
CA ASN A 297 -35.28 16.17 -7.50
C ASN A 297 -34.73 17.59 -7.75
N LEU A 298 -33.41 17.72 -7.94
CA LEU A 298 -32.77 18.98 -8.32
C LEU A 298 -32.71 19.15 -9.84
N ALA A 299 -32.41 20.37 -10.31
CA ALA A 299 -32.52 20.77 -11.73
C ALA A 299 -31.78 19.84 -12.71
N SER A 300 -30.67 19.21 -12.30
CA SER A 300 -29.89 18.26 -13.09
C SER A 300 -29.88 16.83 -12.51
N GLY A 301 -30.73 16.54 -11.54
CA GLY A 301 -30.69 15.27 -10.83
C GLY A 301 -29.34 15.05 -10.16
N TRP A 302 -28.76 13.86 -10.36
CA TRP A 302 -27.41 13.49 -9.93
C TRP A 302 -26.31 13.85 -10.96
N GLY A 303 -26.61 14.66 -11.97
CA GLY A 303 -25.60 15.25 -12.86
C GLY A 303 -24.89 16.45 -12.23
N ASP A 304 -24.03 17.13 -12.97
CA ASP A 304 -23.41 18.37 -12.50
C ASP A 304 -24.45 19.46 -12.20
N PRO A 305 -24.24 20.33 -11.19
CA PRO A 305 -25.20 21.37 -10.84
C PRO A 305 -25.58 22.24 -12.03
N ALA A 306 -26.87 22.55 -12.15
CA ALA A 306 -27.39 23.41 -13.20
C ALA A 306 -28.44 24.39 -12.65
N GLY A 307 -28.66 25.48 -13.38
CA GLY A 307 -29.73 26.43 -13.05
C GLY A 307 -29.58 27.07 -11.66
N ASP A 308 -30.66 27.03 -10.88
CA ASP A 308 -30.78 27.58 -9.53
C ASP A 308 -30.00 26.79 -8.46
N CYS A 309 -29.47 25.63 -8.83
CA CYS A 309 -28.61 24.80 -7.98
C CYS A 309 -27.13 25.21 -8.07
N ILE A 310 -26.75 26.11 -8.97
CA ILE A 310 -25.38 26.66 -9.05
C ILE A 310 -25.24 27.83 -8.07
N ALA A 311 -24.28 27.72 -7.16
CA ALA A 311 -23.94 28.75 -6.21
C ALA A 311 -22.92 29.74 -6.81
N THR A 312 -23.02 31.01 -6.42
CA THR A 312 -22.11 32.09 -6.86
C THR A 312 -21.07 32.37 -5.79
N TYR A 313 -19.81 32.54 -6.20
CA TYR A 313 -18.70 32.86 -5.30
C TYR A 313 -18.90 34.23 -4.62
N ASP A 314 -18.75 34.27 -3.29
CA ASP A 314 -18.76 35.49 -2.48
C ASP A 314 -17.34 35.84 -2.03
N ALA A 315 -16.67 36.67 -2.83
CA ALA A 315 -15.32 37.13 -2.53
C ALA A 315 -15.22 37.93 -1.22
N SER A 316 -16.30 38.57 -0.77
CA SER A 316 -16.29 39.39 0.45
C SER A 316 -16.37 38.57 1.73
N ALA A 317 -16.95 37.37 1.64
CA ALA A 317 -17.05 36.41 2.74
C ALA A 317 -15.94 35.35 2.72
N SER A 318 -15.15 35.30 1.65
CA SER A 318 -14.05 34.34 1.47
C SER A 318 -12.71 34.93 1.93
N SER A 319 -11.80 34.06 2.34
CA SER A 319 -10.45 34.44 2.79
C SER A 319 -9.42 33.45 2.29
N VAL A 320 -8.30 33.97 1.76
CA VAL A 320 -7.12 33.18 1.39
C VAL A 320 -6.07 33.36 2.47
N THR A 321 -5.72 32.26 3.13
CA THR A 321 -4.69 32.23 4.18
C THR A 321 -3.30 31.94 3.64
N ASP A 322 -3.20 31.31 2.47
CA ASP A 322 -1.95 31.04 1.77
C ASP A 322 -2.11 31.32 0.26
N SER A 323 -1.33 32.27 -0.27
CA SER A 323 -1.41 32.68 -1.67
C SER A 323 -0.79 31.69 -2.65
N GLU A 324 0.15 30.85 -2.22
CA GLU A 324 0.86 29.88 -3.07
C GLU A 324 -0.01 28.66 -3.33
N THR A 325 -0.66 28.15 -2.28
CA THR A 325 -1.52 26.97 -2.38
C THR A 325 -3.00 27.32 -2.60
N LYS A 326 -3.36 28.61 -2.43
CA LYS A 326 -4.74 29.09 -2.34
C LYS A 326 -5.49 28.54 -1.11
N ALA A 327 -4.79 28.03 -0.10
CA ALA A 327 -5.46 27.58 1.12
C ALA A 327 -6.27 28.73 1.75
N GLY A 328 -7.44 28.41 2.30
CA GLY A 328 -8.37 29.41 2.79
C GLY A 328 -9.78 28.91 3.03
N THR A 329 -10.68 29.84 3.30
CA THR A 329 -12.12 29.61 3.41
C THR A 329 -12.83 30.23 2.22
N TYR A 330 -13.67 29.46 1.54
CA TYR A 330 -14.39 29.87 0.36
C TYR A 330 -15.89 29.78 0.59
N VAL A 331 -16.61 30.83 0.20
CA VAL A 331 -18.04 30.98 0.42
C VAL A 331 -18.75 31.13 -0.92
N TYR A 332 -19.77 30.31 -1.12
CA TYR A 332 -20.63 30.29 -2.29
C TYR A 332 -22.09 30.36 -1.86
N LYS A 333 -22.93 31.07 -2.63
CA LYS A 333 -24.34 31.34 -2.27
C LYS A 333 -25.31 31.04 -3.39
N THR A 334 -26.46 30.47 -3.05
CA THR A 334 -27.66 30.48 -3.89
C THR A 334 -28.71 31.40 -3.27
N THR A 335 -29.59 31.95 -4.10
CA THR A 335 -30.68 32.83 -3.64
C THR A 335 -31.96 32.06 -3.34
N ALA A 336 -32.27 31.04 -4.14
CA ALA A 336 -33.45 30.20 -3.97
C ALA A 336 -33.22 28.87 -4.68
N THR A 337 -33.09 27.78 -3.93
CA THR A 337 -32.91 26.42 -4.44
C THR A 337 -33.97 25.54 -3.81
N VAL A 338 -34.69 24.78 -4.63
CA VAL A 338 -35.73 23.84 -4.17
C VAL A 338 -35.07 22.55 -3.72
N PHE A 339 -35.09 22.27 -2.42
CA PHE A 339 -34.64 21.00 -1.87
C PHE A 339 -35.86 20.13 -1.56
N ASP A 340 -36.12 19.13 -2.41
CA ASP A 340 -37.25 18.21 -2.26
C ASP A 340 -36.80 16.76 -2.42
N GLY A 341 -35.87 16.30 -1.59
CA GLY A 341 -35.32 14.95 -1.64
C GLY A 341 -33.84 14.88 -1.24
N PRO A 342 -33.22 13.70 -1.32
CA PRO A 342 -31.80 13.53 -1.01
C PRO A 342 -30.91 14.27 -2.03
N PHE A 343 -29.85 14.90 -1.53
CA PHE A 343 -28.89 15.65 -2.33
C PHE A 343 -27.47 15.62 -1.74
N LYS A 344 -26.49 16.11 -2.50
CA LYS A 344 -25.12 16.37 -2.05
C LYS A 344 -24.68 17.78 -2.47
N VAL A 345 -23.70 18.32 -1.73
CA VAL A 345 -22.97 19.51 -2.15
C VAL A 345 -21.92 19.11 -3.18
N ARG A 346 -21.83 19.86 -4.28
CA ARG A 346 -20.84 19.66 -5.34
C ARG A 346 -19.83 20.80 -5.29
N ILE A 347 -18.55 20.46 -5.23
CA ILE A 347 -17.45 21.44 -5.28
C ILE A 347 -16.48 20.97 -6.36
N ASN A 348 -16.47 21.68 -7.49
CA ASN A 348 -15.62 21.40 -8.65
C ASN A 348 -15.68 19.94 -9.13
N GLY A 349 -16.88 19.36 -9.17
CA GLY A 349 -17.10 17.95 -9.55
C GLY A 349 -16.94 16.93 -8.41
N GLY A 350 -16.46 17.34 -7.24
CA GLY A 350 -16.43 16.53 -6.02
C GLY A 350 -17.80 16.33 -5.39
N TRP A 351 -18.02 15.20 -4.71
CA TRP A 351 -19.26 14.84 -4.01
C TRP A 351 -19.08 14.97 -2.50
N HIS A 352 -19.85 15.85 -1.86
CA HIS A 352 -19.77 16.07 -0.41
C HIS A 352 -21.13 15.82 0.26
N GLY A 353 -21.15 14.81 1.13
CA GLY A 353 -22.32 14.28 1.83
C GLY A 353 -22.30 14.54 3.35
N GLY A 354 -23.22 13.92 4.09
CA GLY A 354 -23.42 14.19 5.53
C GLY A 354 -22.23 13.90 6.43
N GLU A 355 -21.33 12.99 6.03
CA GLU A 355 -20.06 12.72 6.74
C GLU A 355 -19.15 13.94 6.88
N ILE A 356 -19.14 14.86 5.89
CA ILE A 356 -18.27 16.04 5.86
C ILE A 356 -19.04 17.37 5.85
N VAL A 357 -20.33 17.35 5.51
CA VAL A 357 -21.18 18.54 5.44
C VAL A 357 -21.93 18.75 6.74
N GLN A 358 -21.56 19.80 7.48
CA GLN A 358 -22.34 20.26 8.61
C GLN A 358 -23.50 21.14 8.12
N VAL A 359 -24.73 20.67 8.26
CA VAL A 359 -25.94 21.43 7.92
C VAL A 359 -26.40 22.28 9.10
N THR A 360 -26.75 23.55 8.85
CA THR A 360 -27.32 24.48 9.83
C THR A 360 -28.51 25.22 9.24
N GLY A 361 -29.47 25.63 10.09
CA GLY A 361 -30.67 26.35 9.66
C GLY A 361 -31.82 25.47 9.14
N ALA A 362 -31.60 24.15 9.02
CA ALA A 362 -32.62 23.14 8.80
C ALA A 362 -32.25 21.84 9.53
N GLU A 363 -33.24 21.04 9.90
CA GLU A 363 -33.00 19.66 10.33
C GLU A 363 -32.57 18.83 9.11
N ALA A 364 -31.50 18.06 9.24
CA ALA A 364 -30.97 17.21 8.18
C ALA A 364 -30.47 15.87 8.73
N SER A 365 -30.47 14.84 7.89
CA SER A 365 -30.01 13.49 8.21
C SER A 365 -29.35 12.81 7.01
N GLY A 366 -28.58 11.76 7.28
CA GLY A 366 -27.96 10.86 6.30
C GLY A 366 -26.44 10.95 6.33
N ASP A 367 -25.76 9.82 6.30
CA ASP A 367 -24.29 9.75 6.33
C ASP A 367 -23.70 9.97 4.91
N GLY A 368 -24.41 9.48 3.88
CA GLY A 368 -24.11 9.75 2.47
C GLY A 368 -24.87 10.97 1.92
N ASP A 369 -26.09 10.75 1.45
CA ASP A 369 -26.94 11.82 0.90
C ASP A 369 -27.59 12.63 2.02
N ILE A 370 -27.59 13.95 1.87
CA ILE A 370 -28.25 14.87 2.79
C ILE A 370 -29.74 14.88 2.49
N THR A 371 -30.57 14.61 3.49
CA THR A 371 -32.03 14.74 3.42
C THR A 371 -32.50 15.76 4.45
N LEU A 372 -33.30 16.76 4.01
CA LEU A 372 -33.88 17.75 4.92
C LEU A 372 -35.14 17.19 5.58
N GLY A 373 -35.37 17.54 6.85
CA GLY A 373 -36.59 17.19 7.58
C GLY A 373 -37.85 17.89 7.05
N THR A 374 -37.69 18.94 6.26
CA THR A 374 -38.78 19.63 5.56
C THR A 374 -38.32 20.03 4.18
N SER A 375 -39.00 19.54 3.13
CA SER A 375 -38.77 20.02 1.77
C SER A 375 -39.17 21.49 1.64
N GLY A 376 -38.45 22.26 0.83
CA GLY A 376 -38.74 23.68 0.68
C GLY A 376 -37.78 24.40 -0.26
N THR A 377 -38.03 25.69 -0.46
CA THR A 377 -37.10 26.58 -1.16
C THR A 377 -36.23 27.29 -0.14
N TYR A 378 -34.91 27.23 -0.32
CA TYR A 378 -33.94 27.80 0.60
C TYR A 378 -32.92 28.67 -0.15
N ALA A 379 -32.52 29.78 0.46
CA ALA A 379 -31.24 30.40 0.19
C ALA A 379 -30.17 29.57 0.89
N ALA A 380 -29.14 29.15 0.15
CA ALA A 380 -28.07 28.32 0.69
C ALA A 380 -26.74 29.08 0.69
N THR A 381 -25.96 28.92 1.75
CA THR A 381 -24.56 29.33 1.81
C THR A 381 -23.71 28.08 2.04
N VAL A 382 -22.85 27.78 1.06
CA VAL A 382 -21.83 26.76 1.15
C VAL A 382 -20.52 27.43 1.55
N THR A 383 -20.00 27.08 2.72
CA THR A 383 -18.67 27.48 3.18
C THR A 383 -17.80 26.25 3.21
N PHE A 384 -16.64 26.28 2.59
CA PHE A 384 -15.69 25.17 2.66
C PHE A 384 -14.27 25.65 2.94
N VAL A 385 -13.51 24.81 3.62
CA VAL A 385 -12.08 25.03 3.86
C VAL A 385 -11.29 24.26 2.80
N TRP A 386 -10.45 24.99 2.07
CA TRP A 386 -9.47 24.44 1.15
C TRP A 386 -8.10 24.50 1.80
N ASN A 387 -7.41 23.36 1.90
CA ASN A 387 -6.08 23.32 2.52
C ASN A 387 -4.93 23.56 1.53
N GLY A 388 -5.23 23.87 0.26
CA GLY A 388 -4.26 23.94 -0.82
C GLY A 388 -4.40 22.84 -1.87
N ASP A 389 -5.20 21.82 -1.55
CA ASP A 389 -5.25 20.58 -2.31
C ASP A 389 -6.66 19.95 -2.33
N GLN A 390 -7.32 19.93 -1.19
CA GLN A 390 -8.65 19.37 -1.07
C GLN A 390 -9.54 20.16 -0.11
N VAL A 391 -10.83 19.87 -0.21
CA VAL A 391 -11.83 20.35 0.74
C VAL A 391 -11.71 19.53 2.03
N THR A 392 -11.42 20.18 3.15
CA THR A 392 -11.26 19.51 4.45
C THR A 392 -12.49 19.60 5.34
N SER A 393 -13.38 20.56 5.07
CA SER A 393 -14.67 20.67 5.74
C SER A 393 -15.65 21.45 4.88
N VAL A 394 -16.94 21.16 5.05
CA VAL A 394 -18.03 21.88 4.40
C VAL A 394 -19.09 22.23 5.44
N THR A 395 -19.54 23.48 5.47
CA THR A 395 -20.72 23.94 6.18
C THR A 395 -21.76 24.36 5.17
N LEU A 396 -22.98 23.83 5.30
CA LEU A 396 -24.15 24.23 4.53
C LEU A 396 -25.12 24.96 5.45
N ALA A 397 -25.26 26.27 5.28
CA ALA A 397 -26.26 27.06 5.98
C ALA A 397 -27.47 27.30 5.08
N LEU A 398 -28.66 26.91 5.55
CA LEU A 398 -29.92 27.05 4.84
C LEU A 398 -30.81 28.08 5.53
N THR A 399 -31.42 28.97 4.75
CA THR A 399 -32.43 29.93 5.23
C THR A 399 -33.65 29.82 4.31
N ALA A 400 -34.84 29.63 4.87
CA ALA A 400 -36.07 29.58 4.08
C ALA A 400 -36.21 30.87 3.25
N ALA A 401 -36.40 30.71 1.93
CA ALA A 401 -36.45 31.80 0.96
C ALA A 401 -37.87 32.35 0.74
#